data_AF-A0A0M2JZP7-F1
#
_entry.id   AF-A0A0M2JZP7-F1
#
_cell.length_a   1.000
_cell.length_b   1.000
_cell.length_c   1.000
_cell.angle_alpha   90.00
_cell.angle_beta   90.00
_cell.angle_gamma   90.00
#
_symmetry.space_group_name_H-M   'P 1'
#
loop_
_entity.id
_entity.type
_entity.pdbx_description
1 polymer ?
#
loop_
_entity_poly.entity_id
_entity_poly.type
_entity_poly.pdbx_seq_one_letter_code
_entity_poly.pdbx_strand_id
1 'polypeptide(L)'
;MTAPGPWVEQWLSPQRFHTYMLLAGGDRTRALDLHEWNTQLNAALLHDFAHLEVGLRNFYDRALMNSVQPGEAHWTDPASFAALFPAVPGNDARTHADLASARTKAGGPSAPPGKILAELTFGFWVLLTSSRHTTLLWNPHLEALYPAGSQRHKIHSGLDDMRKARNRVAHHEPVRVADVNNLIRRMRRYAGYISPDLRHYIRQTSTVDSLLQSRP
;
A
#
# COMPACT_ATOMS: atom_id res chain seq x y z
N MET A 1 8.73 10.55 -37.60
CA MET A 1 8.67 11.53 -36.48
C MET A 1 10.10 11.97 -36.18
N THR A 2 10.31 13.25 -35.89
CA THR A 2 11.61 13.77 -35.45
C THR A 2 11.92 13.25 -34.04
N ALA A 3 13.18 12.89 -33.77
CA ALA A 3 13.57 12.40 -32.46
C ALA A 3 13.29 13.46 -31.36
N PRO A 4 12.89 13.06 -30.14
CA PRO A 4 12.63 14.00 -29.05
C PRO A 4 13.84 14.90 -28.77
N GLY A 5 13.59 16.20 -28.69
CA GLY A 5 14.62 17.21 -28.40
C GLY A 5 15.14 17.17 -26.96
N PRO A 6 16.01 18.14 -26.58
CA PRO A 6 16.66 18.20 -25.26
C PRO A 6 15.73 18.57 -24.10
N TRP A 7 14.46 18.93 -24.38
CA TRP A 7 13.46 19.24 -23.35
C TRP A 7 13.16 18.04 -22.45
N VAL A 8 13.35 16.81 -22.96
CA VAL A 8 13.09 15.57 -22.22
C VAL A 8 13.99 15.46 -21.00
N GLU A 9 15.28 15.79 -21.15
CA GLU A 9 16.23 15.80 -20.03
C GLU A 9 16.00 16.94 -19.05
N GLN A 10 15.41 18.07 -19.49
CA GLN A 10 15.04 19.15 -18.59
C GLN A 10 13.87 18.74 -17.68
N TRP A 11 12.91 17.99 -18.21
CA TRP A 11 11.79 17.46 -17.45
C TRP A 11 12.18 16.24 -16.59
N LEU A 12 12.82 15.24 -17.19
CA LEU A 12 13.08 13.95 -16.53
C LEU A 12 14.40 13.91 -15.77
N SER A 13 15.28 14.89 -15.92
CA SER A 13 16.72 14.81 -15.64
C SER A 13 17.47 13.87 -16.61
N PRO A 14 18.75 14.16 -16.91
CA PRO A 14 19.59 13.27 -17.71
C PRO A 14 19.66 11.84 -17.15
N GLN A 15 19.72 11.69 -15.82
CA GLN A 15 19.91 10.40 -15.16
C GLN A 15 18.67 9.48 -15.31
N ARG A 16 17.45 10.01 -15.13
CA ARG A 16 16.24 9.20 -15.32
C ARG A 16 16.05 8.87 -16.79
N PHE A 17 16.26 9.83 -17.70
CA PHE A 17 16.12 9.56 -19.13
C PHE A 17 17.17 8.55 -19.63
N HIS A 18 18.40 8.60 -19.12
CA HIS A 18 19.44 7.62 -19.45
C HIS A 18 19.03 6.17 -19.16
N THR A 19 18.26 5.94 -18.09
CA THR A 19 17.73 4.60 -17.78
C THR A 19 16.84 4.09 -18.93
N TYR A 20 15.98 4.92 -19.48
CA TYR A 20 15.13 4.56 -20.62
C TYR A 20 15.92 4.45 -21.92
N MET A 21 16.93 5.30 -22.14
CA MET A 21 17.84 5.20 -23.28
C MET A 21 18.58 3.86 -23.33
N LEU A 22 19.05 3.36 -22.18
CA LEU A 22 19.68 2.04 -22.08
C LEU A 22 18.70 0.92 -22.45
N LEU A 23 17.46 1.00 -21.94
CA LEU A 23 16.41 0.02 -22.25
C LEU A 23 15.96 0.07 -23.73
N ALA A 24 16.04 1.24 -24.35
CA ALA A 24 15.67 1.48 -25.73
C ALA A 24 16.79 1.18 -26.74
N GLY A 25 17.99 0.78 -26.29
CA GLY A 25 19.14 0.57 -27.18
C GLY A 25 19.68 1.86 -27.81
N GLY A 26 19.52 3.00 -27.14
CA GLY A 26 19.97 4.30 -27.61
C GLY A 26 18.96 5.08 -28.46
N ASP A 27 17.79 4.52 -28.77
CA ASP A 27 16.74 5.22 -29.50
C ASP A 27 15.96 6.17 -28.57
N ARG A 28 16.02 7.48 -28.85
CA ARG A 28 15.36 8.52 -28.05
C ARG A 28 13.84 8.46 -28.13
N THR A 29 13.28 8.15 -29.29
CA THR A 29 11.83 8.08 -29.48
C THR A 29 11.29 6.92 -28.65
N ARG A 30 11.91 5.74 -28.79
CA ARG A 30 11.54 4.56 -28.02
C ARG A 30 11.78 4.73 -26.52
N ALA A 31 12.83 5.45 -26.12
CA ALA A 31 13.05 5.78 -24.71
C ALA A 31 11.93 6.64 -24.12
N LEU A 32 11.43 7.62 -24.88
CA LEU A 32 10.29 8.44 -24.46
C LEU A 32 8.99 7.61 -24.42
N ASP A 33 8.77 6.74 -25.40
CA ASP A 33 7.61 5.83 -25.42
C ASP A 33 7.64 4.86 -24.22
N LEU A 34 8.81 4.33 -23.87
CA LEU A 34 8.99 3.48 -22.68
C LEU A 34 8.73 4.23 -21.37
N HIS A 35 9.11 5.51 -21.29
CA HIS A 35 8.81 6.35 -20.13
C HIS A 35 7.30 6.59 -19.99
N GLU A 36 6.63 6.90 -21.10
CA GLU A 36 5.18 7.10 -21.11
C GLU A 36 4.44 5.81 -20.74
N TRP A 37 4.83 4.68 -21.34
CA TRP A 37 4.33 3.35 -20.97
C TRP A 37 4.52 3.06 -19.47
N ASN A 38 5.70 3.36 -18.90
CA ASN A 38 5.97 3.17 -17.47
C ASN A 38 5.08 4.07 -16.60
N THR A 39 4.80 5.28 -17.04
CA THR A 39 3.90 6.22 -16.36
C THR A 39 2.47 5.69 -16.33
N GLN A 40 1.96 5.21 -17.46
CA GLN A 40 0.64 4.59 -17.56
C GLN A 40 0.53 3.33 -16.69
N LEU A 41 1.57 2.49 -16.70
CA LEU A 41 1.64 1.29 -15.87
C LEU A 41 1.65 1.62 -14.37
N ASN A 42 2.39 2.67 -13.97
CA ASN A 42 2.38 3.14 -12.59
C ASN A 42 1.00 3.66 -12.17
N ALA A 43 0.29 4.38 -13.04
CA ALA A 43 -1.08 4.84 -12.77
C ALA A 43 -2.06 3.67 -12.59
N ALA A 44 -1.99 2.66 -13.47
CA ALA A 44 -2.82 1.46 -13.36
C ALA A 44 -2.53 0.66 -12.07
N LEU A 45 -1.27 0.59 -11.65
CA LEU A 45 -0.90 -0.05 -10.38
C LEU A 45 -1.43 0.73 -9.17
N LEU A 46 -1.38 2.06 -9.18
CA LEU A 46 -1.95 2.88 -8.10
C LEU A 46 -3.47 2.72 -7.99
N HIS A 47 -4.15 2.60 -9.13
CA HIS A 47 -5.58 2.26 -9.16
C HIS A 47 -5.85 0.94 -8.42
N ASP A 48 -5.11 -0.12 -8.73
CA ASP A 48 -5.31 -1.41 -8.07
C ASP A 48 -4.92 -1.38 -6.58
N PHE A 49 -3.86 -0.63 -6.23
CA PHE A 49 -3.48 -0.41 -4.82
C PHE A 49 -4.56 0.34 -4.04
N ALA A 50 -5.25 1.31 -4.63
CA ALA A 50 -6.30 2.05 -3.94
C ALA A 50 -7.40 1.11 -3.40
N HIS A 51 -7.80 0.11 -4.19
CA HIS A 51 -8.74 -0.91 -3.75
C HIS A 51 -8.20 -1.77 -2.60
N LEU A 52 -6.94 -2.23 -2.72
CA LEU A 52 -6.32 -3.05 -1.67
C LEU A 52 -6.16 -2.27 -0.36
N GLU A 53 -5.73 -1.00 -0.42
CA GLU A 53 -5.48 -0.15 0.75
C GLU A 53 -6.78 0.09 1.53
N VAL A 54 -7.85 0.48 0.85
CA VAL A 54 -9.17 0.67 1.47
C VAL A 54 -9.70 -0.66 2.03
N GLY A 55 -9.54 -1.75 1.27
CA GLY A 55 -9.94 -3.08 1.71
C GLY A 55 -9.21 -3.52 2.98
N LEU A 56 -7.89 -3.37 3.03
CA LEU A 56 -7.06 -3.79 4.17
C LEU A 56 -7.38 -2.95 5.41
N ARG A 57 -7.55 -1.64 5.25
CA ARG A 57 -7.99 -0.73 6.32
C ARG A 57 -9.27 -1.26 6.98
N ASN A 58 -10.32 -1.44 6.19
CA ASN A 58 -11.62 -1.86 6.71
C ASN A 58 -11.60 -3.31 7.22
N PHE A 59 -10.69 -4.14 6.72
CA PHE A 59 -10.50 -5.51 7.18
C PHE A 59 -9.92 -5.55 8.60
N TYR A 60 -8.87 -4.76 8.84
CA TYR A 60 -8.25 -4.68 10.16
C TYR A 60 -9.10 -3.89 11.15
N ASP A 61 -9.74 -2.81 10.70
CA ASP A 61 -10.66 -2.04 11.52
C ASP A 61 -11.74 -2.91 12.18
N ARG A 62 -12.43 -3.74 11.37
CA ARG A 62 -13.43 -4.69 11.88
C ARG A 62 -12.88 -5.68 12.89
N ALA A 63 -11.63 -6.13 12.73
CA ALA A 63 -11.01 -7.05 13.67
C ALA A 63 -10.65 -6.38 15.00
N LEU A 64 -10.16 -5.14 14.93
CA LEU A 64 -9.79 -4.35 16.10
C LEU A 64 -11.00 -3.85 16.89
N MET A 65 -12.20 -3.81 16.29
CA MET A 65 -13.43 -3.55 17.05
C MET A 65 -13.67 -4.53 18.22
N ASN A 66 -13.07 -5.72 18.18
CA ASN A 66 -13.14 -6.68 19.30
C ASN A 66 -12.28 -6.29 20.51
N SER A 67 -11.44 -5.25 20.41
CA SER A 67 -10.60 -4.77 21.51
C SER A 67 -11.18 -3.55 22.24
N VAL A 68 -12.37 -3.09 21.82
CA VAL A 68 -13.01 -1.88 22.36
C VAL A 68 -13.28 -2.07 23.85
N GLN A 69 -12.79 -1.12 24.66
CA GLN A 69 -12.96 -1.12 26.10
C GLN A 69 -14.39 -0.68 26.49
N PRO A 70 -14.91 -1.14 27.65
CA PRO A 70 -16.21 -0.72 28.14
C PRO A 70 -16.35 0.80 28.20
N GLY A 71 -17.43 1.34 27.62
CA GLY A 71 -17.71 2.77 27.58
C GLY A 71 -17.11 3.52 26.38
N GLU A 72 -16.34 2.85 25.54
CA GLU A 72 -15.84 3.40 24.27
C GLU A 72 -16.58 2.81 23.06
N ALA A 73 -16.55 3.52 21.94
CA ALA A 73 -17.30 3.16 20.74
C ALA A 73 -16.40 2.62 19.63
N HIS A 74 -15.08 2.85 19.70
CA HIS A 74 -14.14 2.47 18.66
C HIS A 74 -12.74 2.18 19.22
N TRP A 75 -11.96 1.33 18.54
CA TRP A 75 -10.63 0.94 19.02
C TRP A 75 -9.60 2.10 19.01
N THR A 76 -9.93 3.18 18.29
CA THR A 76 -9.13 4.42 18.27
C THR A 76 -9.43 5.33 19.45
N ASP A 77 -10.43 5.02 20.27
CA ASP A 77 -10.74 5.78 21.47
C ASP A 77 -9.63 5.59 22.53
N PRO A 78 -9.42 6.56 23.45
CA PRO A 78 -8.21 6.61 24.26
C PRO A 78 -7.85 5.33 25.04
N ALA A 79 -8.80 4.69 25.73
CA ALA A 79 -8.55 3.50 26.54
C ALA A 79 -8.29 2.26 25.68
N SER A 80 -9.08 2.08 24.62
CA SER A 80 -8.95 1.00 23.64
C SER A 80 -7.63 1.09 22.88
N PHE A 81 -7.27 2.30 22.46
CA PHE A 81 -6.00 2.54 21.78
C PHE A 81 -4.82 2.30 22.71
N ALA A 82 -4.89 2.77 23.97
CA ALA A 82 -3.84 2.52 24.96
C ALA A 82 -3.67 1.03 25.31
N ALA A 83 -4.76 0.24 25.28
CA ALA A 83 -4.71 -1.20 25.49
C ALA A 83 -4.03 -1.93 24.32
N LEU A 84 -4.29 -1.50 23.08
CA LEU A 84 -3.66 -2.06 21.88
C LEU A 84 -2.20 -1.61 21.70
N PHE A 85 -1.90 -0.37 22.08
CA PHE A 85 -0.62 0.31 21.85
C PHE A 85 -0.15 1.00 23.13
N PRO A 86 0.31 0.24 24.14
CA PRO A 86 0.74 0.81 25.41
C PRO A 86 1.95 1.73 25.21
N ALA A 87 1.90 2.92 25.84
CA ALA A 87 2.94 3.93 25.77
C ALA A 87 4.18 3.55 26.60
N VAL A 88 4.86 2.47 26.20
CA VAL A 88 6.12 2.02 26.80
C VAL A 88 7.29 2.72 26.07
N PRO A 89 8.27 3.30 26.78
CA PRO A 89 9.42 3.96 26.16
C PRO A 89 10.11 3.07 25.11
N GLY A 90 10.25 3.58 23.88
CA GLY A 90 10.84 2.85 22.74
C GLY A 90 9.87 1.97 21.96
N ASN A 91 8.66 1.73 22.46
CA ASN A 91 7.61 1.00 21.76
C ASN A 91 6.55 1.97 21.20
N ASP A 92 6.10 1.72 19.99
CA ASP A 92 4.90 2.34 19.37
C ASP A 92 4.80 3.87 19.27
N ALA A 93 5.85 4.64 19.60
CA ALA A 93 5.88 6.09 19.46
C ALA A 93 5.44 6.57 18.06
N ARG A 94 5.83 5.83 17.02
CA ARG A 94 5.38 6.07 15.64
C ARG A 94 3.87 5.88 15.49
N THR A 95 3.31 4.80 16.02
CA THR A 95 1.87 4.50 15.93
C THR A 95 1.05 5.57 16.63
N HIS A 96 1.51 6.03 17.80
CA HIS A 96 0.92 7.14 18.53
C HIS A 96 0.97 8.44 17.71
N ALA A 97 2.12 8.77 17.12
CA ALA A 97 2.29 9.95 16.28
C ALA A 97 1.41 9.90 15.02
N ASP A 98 1.33 8.74 14.37
CA ASP A 98 0.49 8.53 13.18
C ASP A 98 -1.00 8.73 13.52
N LEU A 99 -1.49 8.15 14.61
CA LEU A 99 -2.89 8.33 15.03
C LEU A 99 -3.19 9.76 15.48
N ALA A 100 -2.29 10.40 16.23
CA ALA A 100 -2.46 11.79 16.65
C ALA A 100 -2.51 12.74 15.44
N SER A 101 -1.61 12.54 14.46
CA SER A 101 -1.62 13.28 13.20
C SER A 101 -2.93 13.07 12.42
N ALA A 102 -3.37 11.81 12.30
CA ALA A 102 -4.62 11.45 11.64
C ALA A 102 -5.84 12.11 12.31
N ARG A 103 -5.91 12.10 13.65
CA ARG A 103 -6.99 12.76 14.41
C ARG A 103 -7.01 14.26 14.18
N THR A 104 -5.85 14.92 14.19
CA THR A 104 -5.76 16.36 13.91
C THR A 104 -6.25 16.67 12.49
N LYS A 105 -5.82 15.93 11.48
CA LYS A 105 -6.25 16.12 10.08
C LYS A 105 -7.75 15.84 9.88
N ALA A 106 -8.29 14.88 10.62
CA ALA A 106 -9.70 14.50 10.55
C ALA A 106 -10.67 15.50 11.20
N GLY A 107 -10.15 16.56 11.84
CA GLY A 107 -10.96 17.61 12.49
C GLY A 107 -10.87 17.63 14.01
N GLY A 108 -9.89 16.95 14.61
CA GLY A 108 -9.59 17.02 16.04
C GLY A 108 -10.30 15.97 16.90
N PRO A 109 -10.47 16.22 18.22
CA PRO A 109 -10.94 15.22 19.19
C PRO A 109 -12.31 14.60 18.88
N SER A 110 -13.21 15.36 18.25
CA SER A 110 -14.56 14.92 17.90
C SER A 110 -14.67 14.33 16.50
N ALA A 111 -13.54 14.06 15.83
CA ALA A 111 -13.53 13.48 14.50
C ALA A 111 -14.15 12.05 14.53
N PRO A 112 -15.09 11.73 13.62
CA PRO A 112 -15.61 10.38 13.51
C PRO A 112 -14.48 9.38 13.21
N PRO A 113 -14.52 8.15 13.76
CA PRO A 113 -13.46 7.16 13.53
C PRO A 113 -13.14 6.95 12.05
N GLY A 114 -14.16 6.81 11.20
CA GLY A 114 -13.96 6.64 9.75
C GLY A 114 -13.15 7.76 9.08
N LYS A 115 -13.24 9.02 9.56
CA LYS A 115 -12.38 10.11 9.07
C LYS A 115 -10.94 9.96 9.56
N ILE A 116 -10.75 9.55 10.81
CA ILE A 116 -9.41 9.27 11.36
C ILE A 116 -8.74 8.15 10.55
N LEU A 117 -9.46 7.06 10.27
CA LEU A 117 -8.92 5.92 9.52
C LEU A 117 -8.57 6.30 8.06
N ALA A 118 -9.26 7.28 7.48
CA ALA A 118 -8.95 7.77 6.14
C ALA A 118 -7.63 8.53 6.04
N GLU A 119 -7.16 9.11 7.14
CA GLU A 119 -5.89 9.82 7.22
C GLU A 119 -4.68 8.88 7.50
N LEU A 120 -4.93 7.62 7.84
CA LEU A 120 -3.89 6.63 8.11
C LEU A 120 -3.37 6.01 6.80
N THR A 121 -2.05 6.10 6.59
CA THR A 121 -1.40 5.58 5.39
C THR A 121 -1.41 4.05 5.32
N PHE A 122 -1.22 3.48 4.12
CA PHE A 122 -1.02 2.04 3.96
C PHE A 122 0.06 1.47 4.90
N GLY A 123 1.13 2.24 5.12
CA GLY A 123 2.23 1.83 6.01
C GLY A 123 1.80 1.64 7.46
N PHE A 124 0.81 2.39 7.96
CA PHE A 124 0.23 2.18 9.29
C PHE A 124 -0.42 0.81 9.39
N TRP A 125 -1.25 0.46 8.41
CA TRP A 125 -1.94 -0.84 8.38
C TRP A 125 -0.95 -2.00 8.27
N VAL A 126 0.09 -1.88 7.44
CA VAL A 126 1.16 -2.88 7.36
C VAL A 126 1.90 -3.04 8.70
N LEU A 127 2.15 -1.94 9.42
CA LEU A 127 2.85 -1.95 10.71
C LEU A 127 2.17 -2.88 11.72
N LEU A 128 0.83 -2.97 11.72
CA LEU A 128 0.06 -3.77 12.68
C LEU A 128 0.40 -5.27 12.67
N THR A 129 0.99 -5.77 11.58
CA THR A 129 1.44 -7.16 11.47
C THR A 129 2.91 -7.38 11.84
N SER A 130 3.63 -6.33 12.24
CA SER A 130 5.05 -6.43 12.61
C SER A 130 5.28 -7.21 13.90
N SER A 131 6.52 -7.63 14.15
CA SER A 131 6.86 -8.50 15.29
C SER A 131 6.48 -7.92 16.65
N ARG A 132 6.61 -6.60 16.81
CA ARG A 132 6.27 -5.91 18.06
C ARG A 132 4.79 -6.03 18.44
N HIS A 133 3.91 -6.16 17.45
CA HIS A 133 2.46 -6.23 17.67
C HIS A 133 1.94 -7.67 17.72
N THR A 134 2.82 -8.65 17.91
CA THR A 134 2.42 -10.06 17.95
C THR A 134 1.42 -10.33 19.09
N THR A 135 1.76 -9.90 20.30
CA THR A 135 1.00 -10.22 21.52
C THR A 135 -0.33 -9.47 21.60
N LEU A 136 -0.36 -8.19 21.23
CA LEU A 136 -1.52 -7.32 21.44
C LEU A 136 -2.42 -7.16 20.21
N LEU A 137 -1.90 -7.36 18.99
CA LEU A 137 -2.71 -7.26 17.77
C LEU A 137 -2.84 -8.60 17.04
N TRP A 138 -1.71 -9.23 16.72
CA TRP A 138 -1.72 -10.40 15.84
C TRP A 138 -2.49 -11.57 16.46
N ASN A 139 -2.03 -12.10 17.58
CA ASN A 139 -2.61 -13.28 18.22
C ASN A 139 -4.10 -13.07 18.56
N PRO A 140 -4.52 -11.96 19.20
CA PRO A 140 -5.91 -11.81 19.62
C PRO A 140 -6.88 -11.35 18.52
N HIS A 141 -6.41 -10.66 17.47
CA HIS A 141 -7.30 -9.96 16.55
C HIS A 141 -7.03 -10.26 15.06
N LEU A 142 -5.77 -10.34 14.63
CA LEU A 142 -5.45 -10.40 13.19
C LEU A 142 -5.21 -11.81 12.67
N GLU A 143 -4.76 -12.77 13.49
CA GLU A 143 -4.42 -14.12 13.03
C GLU A 143 -5.64 -14.83 12.41
N ALA A 144 -6.80 -14.71 13.05
CA ALA A 144 -8.05 -15.32 12.61
C ALA A 144 -8.57 -14.78 11.26
N LEU A 145 -8.04 -13.65 10.79
CA LEU A 145 -8.35 -13.09 9.48
C LEU A 145 -7.71 -13.86 8.33
N TYR A 146 -6.71 -14.68 8.61
CA TYR A 146 -5.94 -15.40 7.61
C TYR A 146 -6.21 -16.91 7.65
N PRO A 147 -5.93 -17.65 6.56
CA PRO A 147 -6.07 -19.11 6.57
C PRO A 147 -5.30 -19.75 7.73
N ALA A 148 -5.86 -20.81 8.32
CA ALA A 148 -5.23 -21.54 9.41
C ALA A 148 -3.78 -21.94 9.07
N GLY A 149 -2.86 -21.74 10.00
CA GLY A 149 -1.42 -21.99 9.81
C GLY A 149 -0.66 -20.86 9.11
N SER A 150 -1.31 -19.72 8.83
CA SER A 150 -0.62 -18.53 8.31
C SER A 150 0.39 -17.99 9.31
N GLN A 151 1.63 -17.81 8.86
CA GLN A 151 2.71 -17.32 9.70
C GLN A 151 2.78 -15.80 9.63
N ARG A 152 2.64 -15.11 10.78
CA ARG A 152 2.69 -13.64 10.88
C ARG A 152 3.80 -13.02 10.05
N HIS A 153 5.03 -13.53 10.18
CA HIS A 153 6.19 -12.95 9.49
C HIS A 153 6.08 -13.02 7.96
N LYS A 154 5.42 -14.05 7.40
CA LYS A 154 5.15 -14.16 5.96
C LYS A 154 4.05 -13.19 5.52
N ILE A 155 3.01 -13.03 6.36
CA ILE A 155 1.96 -12.05 6.11
C ILE A 155 2.53 -10.63 6.13
N HIS A 156 3.33 -10.32 7.15
CA HIS A 156 3.99 -9.03 7.29
C HIS A 156 4.97 -8.75 6.15
N SER A 157 5.87 -9.69 5.83
CA SER A 157 6.82 -9.49 4.73
C SER A 157 6.09 -9.26 3.41
N GLY A 158 4.98 -9.97 3.17
CA GLY A 158 4.22 -9.77 1.95
C GLY A 158 3.47 -8.46 1.86
N LEU A 159 2.96 -7.94 2.97
CA LEU A 159 2.40 -6.59 3.05
C LEU A 159 3.49 -5.52 2.89
N ASP A 160 4.65 -5.72 3.51
CA ASP A 160 5.77 -4.77 3.44
C ASP A 160 6.39 -4.71 2.03
N ASP A 161 6.51 -5.84 1.35
CA ASP A 161 6.91 -5.87 -0.06
C ASP A 161 5.93 -5.08 -0.94
N MET A 162 4.62 -5.23 -0.69
CA MET A 162 3.60 -4.46 -1.39
C MET A 162 3.68 -2.95 -1.05
N ARG A 163 3.93 -2.60 0.21
CA ARG A 163 4.13 -1.21 0.64
C ARG A 163 5.32 -0.57 -0.07
N LYS A 164 6.46 -1.27 -0.13
CA LYS A 164 7.65 -0.83 -0.85
C LYS A 164 7.37 -0.66 -2.33
N ALA A 165 6.73 -1.64 -2.97
CA ALA A 165 6.36 -1.56 -4.38
C ALA A 165 5.43 -0.37 -4.66
N ARG A 166 4.38 -0.17 -3.85
CA ARG A 166 3.47 0.97 -3.94
C ARG A 166 4.20 2.31 -3.85
N ASN A 167 5.15 2.43 -2.91
CA ASN A 167 5.94 3.65 -2.77
C ASN A 167 6.80 3.93 -4.02
N ARG A 168 7.47 2.91 -4.56
CA ARG A 168 8.25 3.04 -5.81
C ARG A 168 7.37 3.49 -6.99
N VAL A 169 6.19 2.89 -7.11
CA VAL A 169 5.18 3.25 -8.12
C VAL A 169 4.74 4.70 -7.95
N ALA A 170 4.43 5.14 -6.72
CA ALA A 170 4.05 6.51 -6.40
C ALA A 170 5.18 7.53 -6.64
N HIS A 171 6.44 7.09 -6.59
CA HIS A 171 7.62 7.89 -6.96
C HIS A 171 7.96 7.82 -8.46
N HIS A 172 7.07 7.23 -9.27
CA HIS A 172 7.24 7.08 -10.72
C HIS A 172 8.57 6.39 -11.11
N GLU A 173 9.03 5.44 -10.29
CA GLU A 173 10.22 4.68 -10.62
C GLU A 173 9.99 3.77 -11.85
N PRO A 174 11.04 3.44 -12.61
CA PRO A 174 10.97 2.41 -13.63
C PRO A 174 10.58 1.05 -13.02
N VAL A 175 9.56 0.41 -13.58
CA VAL A 175 9.11 -0.92 -13.16
C VAL A 175 9.66 -2.01 -14.08
N ARG A 176 9.96 -3.17 -13.50
CA ARG A 176 10.34 -4.37 -14.25
C ARG A 176 9.13 -5.27 -14.40
N VAL A 177 8.88 -5.78 -15.62
CA VAL A 177 7.73 -6.63 -15.92
C VAL A 177 7.63 -7.85 -14.98
N ALA A 178 8.75 -8.49 -14.66
CA ALA A 178 8.78 -9.62 -13.72
C ALA A 178 8.32 -9.23 -12.31
N ASP A 179 8.69 -8.05 -11.84
CA ASP A 179 8.30 -7.53 -10.52
C ASP A 179 6.82 -7.20 -10.48
N VAL A 180 6.29 -6.61 -11.57
CA VAL A 180 4.86 -6.31 -11.72
C VAL A 180 4.02 -7.58 -11.68
N ASN A 181 4.42 -8.62 -12.42
CA ASN A 181 3.73 -9.92 -12.41
C ASN A 181 3.70 -10.55 -11.01
N ASN A 182 4.80 -10.47 -10.27
CA ASN A 182 4.85 -10.93 -8.88
C ASN A 182 3.95 -10.09 -7.96
N LEU A 183 3.92 -8.77 -8.18
CA LEU A 183 3.13 -7.83 -7.41
C LEU A 183 1.63 -8.07 -7.60
N ILE A 184 1.12 -8.15 -8.84
CA ILE A 184 -0.31 -8.36 -9.09
C ILE A 184 -0.79 -9.71 -8.55
N ARG A 185 0.03 -10.77 -8.63
CA ARG A 185 -0.30 -12.07 -8.02
C ARG A 185 -0.42 -11.95 -6.50
N ARG A 186 0.49 -11.21 -5.87
CA ARG A 186 0.48 -10.98 -4.42
C ARG A 186 -0.73 -10.14 -4.02
N MET A 187 -0.99 -9.04 -4.71
CA MET A 187 -2.15 -8.19 -4.47
C MET A 187 -3.46 -8.98 -4.56
N ARG A 188 -3.65 -9.78 -5.63
CA ARG A 188 -4.83 -10.64 -5.79
C ARG A 188 -4.96 -11.67 -4.65
N ARG A 189 -3.86 -12.23 -4.15
CA ARG A 189 -3.88 -13.14 -2.99
C ARG A 189 -4.32 -12.42 -1.71
N TYR A 190 -3.77 -11.25 -1.41
CA TYR A 190 -4.14 -10.49 -0.20
C TYR A 190 -5.56 -9.92 -0.29
N ALA A 191 -5.98 -9.44 -1.46
CA ALA A 191 -7.37 -9.11 -1.72
C ALA A 191 -8.29 -10.31 -1.44
N GLY A 192 -7.86 -11.52 -1.80
CA GLY A 192 -8.60 -12.75 -1.51
C GLY A 192 -8.70 -13.11 -0.03
N TYR A 193 -7.76 -12.69 0.81
CA TYR A 193 -7.89 -12.80 2.27
C TYR A 193 -8.93 -11.83 2.82
N ILE A 194 -9.03 -10.63 2.23
CA ILE A 194 -10.03 -9.62 2.62
C ILE A 194 -11.44 -10.02 2.17
N SER A 195 -11.58 -10.39 0.89
CA SER A 195 -12.83 -10.84 0.28
C SER A 195 -12.58 -11.49 -1.09
N PRO A 196 -13.18 -12.65 -1.39
CA PRO A 196 -13.17 -13.23 -2.74
C PRO A 196 -13.67 -12.26 -3.82
N ASP A 197 -14.68 -11.44 -3.49
CA ASP A 197 -15.28 -10.47 -4.41
C ASP A 197 -14.33 -9.29 -4.68
N LEU A 198 -13.63 -8.79 -3.67
CA LEU A 198 -12.62 -7.75 -3.86
C LEU A 198 -11.50 -8.22 -4.81
N ARG A 199 -11.03 -9.46 -4.63
CA ARG A 199 -10.05 -10.07 -5.55
C ARG A 199 -10.60 -10.15 -6.97
N HIS A 200 -11.86 -10.54 -7.13
CA HIS A 200 -12.49 -10.64 -8.44
C HIS A 200 -12.62 -9.25 -9.09
N TYR A 201 -13.09 -8.27 -8.33
CA TYR A 201 -13.27 -6.90 -8.77
C TYR A 201 -11.95 -6.28 -9.25
N ILE A 202 -10.89 -6.32 -8.44
CA ILE A 202 -9.55 -5.82 -8.83
C ILE A 202 -9.08 -6.48 -10.13
N ARG A 203 -9.29 -7.80 -10.28
CA ARG A 203 -8.90 -8.51 -11.50
C ARG A 203 -9.67 -8.02 -12.73
N GLN A 204 -10.95 -7.67 -12.58
CA GLN A 204 -11.79 -7.23 -13.71
C GLN A 204 -11.54 -5.77 -14.10
N THR A 205 -11.22 -4.91 -13.14
CA THR A 205 -11.04 -3.47 -13.39
C THR A 205 -9.60 -3.06 -13.67
N SER A 206 -8.64 -3.95 -13.39
CA SER A 206 -7.21 -3.69 -13.67
C SER A 206 -6.92 -3.63 -15.17
N THR A 207 -6.18 -2.59 -15.57
CA THR A 207 -5.63 -2.42 -16.93
C THR A 207 -4.14 -2.79 -17.01
N VAL A 208 -3.57 -3.33 -15.92
CA VAL A 208 -2.14 -3.67 -15.86
C VAL A 208 -1.76 -4.72 -16.89
N ASP A 209 -2.57 -5.78 -17.02
CA ASP A 209 -2.27 -6.89 -17.94
C ASP A 209 -2.27 -6.44 -19.41
N SER A 210 -3.18 -5.53 -19.81
CA SER A 210 -3.19 -4.96 -21.16
C SER A 210 -2.00 -4.04 -21.42
N LEU A 211 -1.61 -3.22 -20.44
CA LEU A 211 -0.43 -2.35 -20.54
C LEU A 211 0.86 -3.17 -20.66
N LEU A 212 0.98 -4.29 -19.92
CA LEU A 212 2.15 -5.16 -20.05
C LEU A 212 2.32 -5.74 -21.46
N GLN A 213 1.22 -5.94 -22.20
CA GLN A 213 1.23 -6.43 -23.58
C GLN A 213 1.57 -5.35 -24.61
N SER A 214 1.38 -4.08 -24.27
CA SER A 214 1.62 -2.94 -25.17
C SER A 214 2.96 -2.25 -24.93
N ARG A 215 3.95 -2.97 -24.37
CA ARG A 215 5.28 -2.41 -24.11
C ARG A 215 6.03 -2.11 -25.42
N PRO A 216 6.53 -0.87 -25.63
CA PRO A 216 7.34 -0.49 -26.80
C PRO A 216 8.72 -1.16 -26.91
#